data_AF-A0A2V7WA46-F1
#
_entry.id   AF-A0A2V7WA46-F1
#
_cell.length_a   1.000
_cell.length_b   1.000
_cell.length_c   1.000
_cell.angle_alpha   90.00
_cell.angle_beta   90.00
_cell.angle_gamma   90.00
#
_symmetry.space_group_name_H-M   'P 1'
#
loop_
_entity.id
_entity.type
_entity.pdbx_description
1 polymer ?
#
loop_
_entity_poly.entity_id
_entity_poly.type
_entity_poly.pdbx_seq_one_letter_code
_entity_poly.pdbx_strand_id
1 'polypeptide(L)'
;MHLTYGEFVTASGYYFVAMHFDAALPADVANATLFGTIDDNWSMEEPVTLQRAADGTAFYERSLPLKAGNHNATFGFAVNGEPASMISVPMSLRTLDKATRGVSRLLVAKQVFPLDKVQAADDPFAFGGIKVVPEADLTFHKNDELWIFFEAQNPGVDESGAPKLTTNVTLEGNGKTKRGLAGDAQPVALKGVPGHFGVGTTVDVSRLTPGEYLLRVSVEDAVAQARYDLLEKIAIVE
;
A
#
# COMPACT_ATOMS: atom_id res chain seq x y z
N MET A 1 3.11 7.54 14.82
CA MET A 1 2.81 6.24 14.19
C MET A 1 1.86 6.52 13.05
N HIS A 2 2.08 5.89 11.92
CA HIS A 2 1.15 5.94 10.79
C HIS A 2 0.70 4.53 10.42
N LEU A 3 -0.38 4.47 9.65
CA LEU A 3 -0.97 3.22 9.17
C LEU A 3 -1.29 3.34 7.68
N THR A 4 -0.77 2.38 6.91
CA THR A 4 -1.27 2.06 5.57
C THR A 4 -1.91 0.68 5.59
N TYR A 5 -3.02 0.51 4.87
CA TYR A 5 -3.68 -0.80 4.74
C TYR A 5 -4.24 -1.02 3.33
N GLY A 6 -4.34 -2.29 2.94
CA GLY A 6 -4.93 -2.72 1.67
C GLY A 6 -5.73 -4.01 1.83
N GLU A 7 -6.89 -4.08 1.17
CA GLU A 7 -7.71 -5.30 1.11
C GLU A 7 -7.29 -6.16 -0.08
N PHE A 8 -7.08 -7.46 0.15
CA PHE A 8 -6.63 -8.42 -0.85
C PHE A 8 -7.35 -9.75 -0.70
N VAL A 9 -7.25 -10.59 -1.74
CA VAL A 9 -7.81 -11.94 -1.75
C VAL A 9 -6.79 -12.91 -2.35
N THR A 10 -6.59 -14.05 -1.70
CA THR A 10 -5.68 -15.09 -2.19
C THR A 10 -6.32 -15.92 -3.30
N ALA A 11 -5.55 -16.75 -4.01
CA ALA A 11 -6.10 -17.71 -4.98
C ALA A 11 -7.14 -18.68 -4.38
N SER A 12 -7.06 -18.98 -3.08
CA SER A 12 -8.05 -19.83 -2.40
C SER A 12 -9.34 -19.07 -2.07
N GLY A 13 -9.34 -17.74 -2.21
CA GLY A 13 -10.50 -16.87 -1.98
C GLY A 13 -10.52 -16.33 -0.56
N TYR A 14 -9.42 -16.51 0.18
CA TYR A 14 -9.28 -15.98 1.52
C TYR A 14 -9.07 -14.47 1.44
N TYR A 15 -10.03 -13.72 1.99
CA TYR A 15 -9.96 -12.28 2.17
C TYR A 15 -9.05 -11.94 3.34
N PHE A 16 -8.18 -10.95 3.16
CA PHE A 16 -7.37 -10.39 4.24
C PHE A 16 -7.10 -8.90 4.03
N VAL A 17 -6.76 -8.24 5.13
CA VAL A 17 -6.30 -6.85 5.13
C VAL A 17 -4.82 -6.84 5.49
N ALA A 18 -3.96 -6.47 4.56
CA ALA A 18 -2.56 -6.21 4.84
C ALA A 18 -2.44 -4.85 5.52
N MET A 19 -1.65 -4.78 6.59
CA MET A 19 -1.45 -3.60 7.41
C MET A 19 0.04 -3.31 7.54
N HIS A 20 0.42 -2.05 7.35
CA HIS A 20 1.76 -1.52 7.53
C HIS A 20 1.71 -0.45 8.61
N PHE A 21 2.42 -0.70 9.70
CA PHE A 21 2.53 0.17 10.84
C PHE A 21 3.94 0.76 10.86
N ASP A 22 4.07 2.09 10.84
CA ASP A 22 5.36 2.75 11.00
C ASP A 22 5.38 3.65 12.24
N ALA A 23 6.56 3.90 12.78
CA ALA A 23 6.76 4.90 13.81
C ALA A 23 8.21 5.38 13.87
N ALA A 24 8.38 6.66 14.17
CA ALA A 24 9.65 7.24 14.56
C ALA A 24 10.06 6.74 15.96
N LEU A 25 10.71 5.58 16.01
CA LEU A 25 11.27 4.98 17.23
C LEU A 25 12.80 5.04 17.20
N PRO A 26 13.47 5.17 18.37
CA PRO A 26 14.92 5.16 18.46
C PRO A 26 15.55 3.97 17.74
N ALA A 27 16.72 4.17 17.13
CA ALA A 27 17.35 3.19 16.23
C ALA A 27 17.75 1.86 16.93
N ASP A 28 17.96 1.90 18.24
CA ASP A 28 18.29 0.75 19.09
C ASP A 28 17.06 -0.09 19.50
N VAL A 29 15.84 0.42 19.26
CA VAL A 29 14.60 -0.33 19.53
C VAL A 29 14.36 -1.34 18.40
N ALA A 30 14.78 -2.58 18.62
CA ALA A 30 14.55 -3.69 17.69
C ALA A 30 13.25 -4.46 17.96
N ASN A 31 12.72 -4.38 19.19
CA ASN A 31 11.51 -5.07 19.60
C ASN A 31 10.55 -4.08 20.29
N ALA A 32 9.26 -4.28 20.07
CA ALA A 32 8.18 -3.53 20.70
C ALA A 32 7.02 -4.49 21.03
N THR A 33 6.00 -3.99 21.72
CA THR A 33 4.69 -4.64 21.77
C THR A 33 3.76 -3.89 20.83
N LEU A 34 3.20 -4.56 19.83
CA LEU A 34 2.10 -4.01 19.04
C LEU A 34 0.81 -4.27 19.82
N PHE A 35 0.04 -3.21 20.05
CA PHE A 35 -1.28 -3.31 20.66
C PHE A 35 -2.32 -2.58 19.81
N GLY A 36 -3.58 -2.97 19.92
CA GLY A 36 -4.65 -2.26 19.25
C GLY A 36 -6.04 -2.85 19.42
N THR A 37 -7.04 -2.10 18.98
CA THR A 37 -8.45 -2.46 18.99
C THR A 37 -9.14 -2.06 17.69
N ILE A 38 -10.20 -2.78 17.32
CA ILE A 38 -11.08 -2.45 16.19
C ILE A 38 -12.54 -2.63 16.64
N ASP A 39 -13.34 -1.57 16.55
CA ASP A 39 -14.77 -1.51 16.91
C ASP A 39 -15.13 -2.18 18.26
N ASP A 40 -14.23 -2.11 19.24
CA ASP A 40 -14.32 -2.78 20.56
C ASP A 40 -14.47 -4.32 20.53
N ASN A 41 -14.51 -4.95 19.35
CA ASN A 41 -14.81 -6.37 19.17
C ASN A 41 -13.58 -7.21 18.81
N TRP A 42 -12.47 -6.55 18.49
CA TRP A 42 -11.20 -7.18 18.20
C TRP A 42 -10.11 -6.41 18.93
N SER A 43 -9.18 -7.13 19.55
CA SER A 43 -8.03 -6.55 20.24
C SER A 43 -6.81 -7.44 20.05
N MET A 44 -5.63 -6.82 20.06
CA MET A 44 -4.36 -7.52 20.13
C MET A 44 -3.41 -6.81 21.09
N GLU A 45 -2.51 -7.59 21.66
CA GLU A 45 -1.32 -7.12 22.37
C GLU A 45 -0.28 -8.23 22.28
N GLU A 46 0.81 -7.98 21.58
CA GLU A 46 1.81 -9.01 21.31
C GLU A 46 3.21 -8.43 21.07
N PRO A 47 4.27 -9.16 21.46
CA PRO A 47 5.63 -8.77 21.13
C PRO A 47 5.89 -8.90 19.63
N VAL A 48 6.55 -7.90 19.05
CA VAL A 48 6.92 -7.84 17.63
C VAL A 48 8.39 -7.46 17.48
N THR A 49 9.02 -8.01 16.44
CA THR A 49 10.33 -7.56 15.97
C THR A 49 10.12 -6.54 14.85
N LEU A 50 10.71 -5.36 15.04
CA LEU A 50 10.58 -4.26 14.11
C LEU A 50 11.57 -4.42 12.95
N GLN A 51 11.09 -4.12 11.75
CA GLN A 51 11.91 -3.92 10.56
C GLN A 51 12.28 -2.43 10.44
N ARG A 52 13.18 -2.11 9.53
CA ARG A 52 13.64 -0.74 9.28
C ARG A 52 13.58 -0.41 7.79
N ALA A 53 12.94 0.71 7.47
CA ALA A 53 12.97 1.29 6.14
C ALA A 53 14.35 1.92 5.85
N ALA A 54 14.60 2.32 4.60
CA ALA A 54 15.89 2.94 4.21
C ALA A 54 16.23 4.20 5.01
N ASP A 55 15.22 4.98 5.42
CA ASP A 55 15.37 6.20 6.22
C ASP A 55 15.53 5.92 7.73
N GLY A 56 15.50 4.65 8.14
CA GLY A 56 15.61 4.22 9.53
C GLY A 56 14.28 4.16 10.29
N THR A 57 13.15 4.49 9.65
CA THR A 57 11.81 4.39 10.25
C THR A 57 11.53 2.94 10.66
N ALA A 58 11.05 2.75 11.89
CA ALA A 58 10.70 1.43 12.39
C ALA A 58 9.33 1.04 11.86
N PHE A 59 9.20 -0.18 11.35
CA PHE A 59 7.91 -0.66 10.88
C PHE A 59 7.63 -2.13 11.23
N TYR A 60 6.36 -2.48 11.22
CA TYR A 60 5.86 -3.86 11.33
C TYR A 60 4.68 -4.03 10.38
N GLU A 61 4.51 -5.23 9.85
CA GLU A 61 3.44 -5.55 8.92
C GLU A 61 2.74 -6.84 9.32
N ARG A 62 1.44 -6.88 9.05
CA ARG A 62 0.62 -8.06 9.34
C ARG A 62 -0.61 -8.10 8.43
N SER A 63 -1.06 -9.31 8.16
CA SER A 63 -2.37 -9.55 7.56
C SER A 63 -3.41 -9.92 8.62
N LEU A 64 -4.59 -9.31 8.56
CA LEU A 64 -5.71 -9.55 9.46
C LEU A 64 -6.96 -10.03 8.69
N PRO A 65 -7.70 -11.03 9.20
CA PRO A 65 -8.97 -11.46 8.63
C PRO A 65 -10.12 -10.55 9.09
N LEU A 66 -10.07 -9.27 8.73
CA LEU A 66 -11.12 -8.32 9.05
C LEU A 66 -12.34 -8.53 8.14
N LYS A 67 -13.52 -8.12 8.59
CA LYS A 67 -14.71 -8.11 7.73
C LYS A 67 -14.73 -6.83 6.90
N ALA A 68 -15.41 -6.84 5.77
CA ALA A 68 -15.72 -5.62 5.04
C ALA A 68 -16.67 -4.72 5.87
N GLY A 69 -16.58 -3.41 5.68
CA GLY A 69 -17.36 -2.42 6.41
C GLY A 69 -16.54 -1.21 6.86
N ASN A 70 -17.19 -0.32 7.60
CA ASN A 70 -16.53 0.80 8.24
C ASN A 70 -16.13 0.39 9.66
N HIS A 71 -14.89 0.69 10.02
CA HIS A 71 -14.30 0.36 11.31
C HIS A 71 -13.62 1.60 11.89
N ASN A 72 -13.59 1.70 13.21
CA ASN A 72 -12.67 2.58 13.92
C ASN A 72 -11.60 1.71 14.58
N ALA A 73 -10.34 1.99 14.25
CA ALA A 73 -9.22 1.23 14.73
C ALA A 73 -8.24 2.12 15.49
N THR A 74 -7.73 1.62 16.60
CA THR A 74 -6.66 2.26 17.37
C THR A 74 -5.52 1.28 17.51
N PHE A 75 -4.31 1.71 17.15
CA PHE A 75 -3.10 0.89 17.25
C PHE A 75 -1.97 1.67 17.90
N GLY A 76 -1.05 0.97 18.52
CA GLY A 76 0.15 1.56 19.10
C GLY A 76 1.31 0.60 19.23
N PHE A 77 2.51 1.16 19.37
CA PHE A 77 3.69 0.45 19.83
C PHE A 77 3.98 0.83 21.27
N ALA A 78 4.23 -0.16 22.12
CA ALA A 78 4.80 0.03 23.45
C ALA A 78 6.25 -0.45 23.49
N VAL A 79 7.11 0.30 24.17
CA VAL A 79 8.53 -0.01 24.36
C VAL A 79 8.79 -0.04 25.86
N ASN A 80 9.38 -1.14 26.36
CA ASN A 80 9.59 -1.35 27.80
C ASN A 80 8.30 -1.24 28.65
N GLY A 81 7.15 -1.64 28.08
CA GLY A 81 5.85 -1.60 28.74
C GLY A 81 5.13 -0.26 28.68
N GLU A 82 5.75 0.78 28.11
CA GLU A 82 5.18 2.12 28.01
C GLU A 82 4.76 2.43 26.55
N PRO A 83 3.56 3.00 26.31
CA PRO A 83 3.17 3.44 24.97
C PRO A 83 4.17 4.45 24.39
N ALA A 84 4.78 4.11 23.26
CA ALA A 84 5.76 4.94 22.57
C ALA A 84 5.13 5.71 21.40
N SER A 85 4.14 5.13 20.73
CA SER A 85 3.40 5.78 19.64
C SER A 85 2.02 5.16 19.48
N MET A 86 1.05 5.95 19.04
CA MET A 86 -0.33 5.49 18.87
C MET A 86 -1.01 6.28 17.75
N ILE A 87 -1.96 5.64 17.07
CA ILE A 87 -2.83 6.27 16.07
C ILE A 87 -4.25 5.72 16.19
N SER A 88 -5.24 6.58 15.95
CA SER A 88 -6.64 6.18 15.75
C SER A 88 -7.07 6.58 14.35
N VAL A 89 -7.56 5.63 13.56
CA VAL A 89 -7.94 5.85 12.16
C VAL A 89 -9.29 5.21 11.83
N PRO A 90 -10.15 5.90 11.07
CA PRO A 90 -11.28 5.26 10.44
C PRO A 90 -10.77 4.40 9.27
N MET A 91 -11.28 3.18 9.18
CA MET A 91 -11.02 2.25 8.08
C MET A 91 -12.30 1.95 7.32
N SER A 92 -12.23 1.90 5.99
CA SER A 92 -13.37 1.56 5.13
C SER A 92 -12.99 0.38 4.25
N LEU A 93 -13.33 -0.82 4.68
CA LEU A 93 -12.94 -2.07 4.04
C LEU A 93 -13.96 -2.50 3.00
N ARG A 94 -13.50 -2.77 1.78
CA ARG A 94 -14.34 -3.29 0.69
C ARG A 94 -14.52 -4.80 0.83
N THR A 95 -15.66 -5.30 0.37
CA THR A 95 -15.86 -6.74 0.15
C THR A 95 -15.09 -7.15 -1.10
N LEU A 96 -14.19 -8.12 -0.96
CA LEU A 96 -13.50 -8.75 -2.07
C LEU A 96 -13.70 -10.27 -2.03
N ASP A 97 -13.82 -10.86 -3.20
CA ASP A 97 -13.83 -12.30 -3.45
C ASP A 97 -13.01 -12.60 -4.73
N LYS A 98 -12.89 -13.89 -5.09
CA LYS A 98 -12.12 -14.31 -6.27
C LYS A 98 -12.59 -13.71 -7.59
N ALA A 99 -13.87 -13.34 -7.69
CA ALA A 99 -14.47 -12.82 -8.91
C ALA A 99 -14.47 -11.30 -8.93
N THR A 100 -14.03 -10.66 -7.85
CA THR A 100 -14.06 -9.21 -7.71
C THR A 100 -13.21 -8.57 -8.79
N ARG A 101 -13.82 -7.63 -9.50
CA ARG A 101 -13.19 -6.84 -10.55
C ARG A 101 -12.91 -5.44 -10.03
N GLY A 102 -11.70 -4.96 -10.23
CA GLY A 102 -11.34 -3.60 -9.83
C GLY A 102 -9.84 -3.40 -9.65
N VAL A 103 -9.51 -2.37 -8.90
CA VAL A 103 -8.15 -2.09 -8.46
C VAL A 103 -8.08 -2.04 -6.94
N SER A 104 -6.94 -2.41 -6.36
CA SER A 104 -6.66 -2.22 -4.94
C SER A 104 -6.60 -0.72 -4.60
N ARG A 105 -6.47 -0.42 -3.30
CA ARG A 105 -5.98 0.88 -2.87
C ARG A 105 -4.62 1.17 -3.52
N LEU A 106 -4.37 2.45 -3.76
CA LEU A 106 -3.05 2.91 -4.19
C LEU A 106 -2.09 2.77 -3.03
N LEU A 107 -0.98 2.09 -3.27
CA LEU A 107 0.17 2.10 -2.39
C LEU A 107 1.16 3.12 -2.94
N VAL A 108 1.63 4.01 -2.06
CA VAL A 108 2.82 4.81 -2.30
C VAL A 108 3.94 4.26 -1.44
N ALA A 109 5.16 4.23 -1.96
CA ALA A 109 6.29 3.59 -1.30
C ALA A 109 7.59 4.31 -1.66
N LYS A 110 8.59 4.24 -0.78
CA LYS A 110 9.98 4.58 -1.10
C LYS A 110 10.79 3.37 -1.56
N GLN A 111 10.31 2.15 -1.28
CA GLN A 111 11.05 0.92 -1.52
C GLN A 111 10.17 -0.16 -2.14
N VAL A 112 10.60 -0.65 -3.31
CA VAL A 112 10.10 -1.86 -3.95
C VAL A 112 11.28 -2.74 -4.30
N PHE A 113 11.27 -4.00 -3.88
CA PHE A 113 12.39 -4.92 -4.12
C PHE A 113 11.93 -6.35 -4.41
N PRO A 114 12.72 -7.13 -5.19
CA PRO A 114 12.42 -8.54 -5.41
C PRO A 114 12.58 -9.35 -4.13
N LEU A 115 11.78 -10.41 -3.98
CA LEU A 115 11.84 -11.36 -2.88
C LEU A 115 12.47 -12.67 -3.34
N ASP A 116 13.49 -13.11 -2.62
CA ASP A 116 14.22 -14.36 -2.93
C ASP A 116 13.59 -15.61 -2.31
N LYS A 117 12.69 -15.42 -1.33
CA LYS A 117 12.00 -16.52 -0.62
C LYS A 117 10.57 -16.63 -1.11
N VAL A 118 10.05 -17.85 -1.15
CA VAL A 118 8.62 -18.10 -1.40
C VAL A 118 7.79 -17.42 -0.32
N GLN A 119 6.78 -16.67 -0.73
CA GLN A 119 5.87 -15.94 0.16
C GLN A 119 4.66 -16.81 0.54
N ALA A 120 4.11 -16.59 1.73
CA ALA A 120 2.77 -17.05 2.05
C ALA A 120 1.75 -16.28 1.19
N ALA A 121 0.58 -16.89 0.97
CA ALA A 121 -0.44 -16.29 0.11
C ALA A 121 -1.03 -14.98 0.67
N ASP A 122 -0.90 -14.77 1.98
CA ASP A 122 -1.34 -13.61 2.73
C ASP A 122 -0.17 -12.83 3.35
N ASP A 123 1.07 -13.00 2.84
CA ASP A 123 2.17 -12.14 3.28
C ASP A 123 1.85 -10.67 2.93
N PRO A 124 1.87 -9.75 3.91
CA PRO A 124 1.42 -8.38 3.71
C PRO A 124 2.29 -7.66 2.68
N PHE A 125 1.67 -7.00 1.69
CA PHE A 125 2.33 -6.23 0.63
C PHE A 125 3.40 -6.99 -0.16
N ALA A 126 3.31 -8.32 -0.20
CA ALA A 126 4.12 -9.17 -1.07
C ALA A 126 3.28 -9.60 -2.28
N PHE A 127 3.75 -9.26 -3.48
CA PHE A 127 2.99 -9.45 -4.72
C PHE A 127 3.82 -10.27 -5.71
N GLY A 128 3.58 -11.58 -5.80
CA GLY A 128 4.12 -12.40 -6.87
C GLY A 128 5.66 -12.40 -7.02
N GLY A 129 6.39 -12.22 -5.91
CA GLY A 129 7.86 -12.15 -5.90
C GLY A 129 8.45 -10.75 -5.75
N ILE A 130 7.64 -9.71 -5.56
CA ILE A 130 8.11 -8.39 -5.12
C ILE A 130 7.55 -8.04 -3.75
N LYS A 131 8.30 -7.23 -3.00
CA LYS A 131 7.86 -6.57 -1.77
C LYS A 131 7.68 -5.09 -2.07
N VAL A 132 6.51 -4.57 -1.72
CA VAL A 132 6.27 -3.13 -1.63
C VAL A 132 6.29 -2.78 -0.14
N VAL A 133 7.08 -1.79 0.25
CA VAL A 133 7.08 -1.26 1.62
C VAL A 133 6.36 0.09 1.58
N PRO A 134 5.07 0.16 1.98
CA PRO A 134 4.33 1.40 1.92
C PRO A 134 4.97 2.51 2.75
N GLU A 135 4.88 3.74 2.27
CA GLU A 135 5.23 4.94 3.03
C GLU A 135 3.99 5.43 3.76
N ALA A 136 3.83 5.14 5.05
CA ALA A 136 2.57 5.44 5.74
C ALA A 136 2.46 6.90 6.22
N ASP A 137 3.57 7.62 6.35
CA ASP A 137 3.56 9.07 6.63
C ASP A 137 3.33 9.95 5.38
N LEU A 138 3.31 9.32 4.19
CA LEU A 138 3.07 9.92 2.88
C LEU A 138 4.01 11.09 2.55
N THR A 139 5.21 11.12 3.14
CA THR A 139 6.19 12.19 3.01
C THR A 139 7.41 11.74 2.23
N PHE A 140 7.79 12.53 1.22
CA PHE A 140 8.89 12.23 0.31
C PHE A 140 9.85 13.42 0.21
N HIS A 141 11.15 13.16 0.32
CA HIS A 141 12.21 14.11 -0.02
C HIS A 141 12.37 14.21 -1.54
N LYS A 142 12.95 15.30 -2.04
CA LYS A 142 13.18 15.48 -3.48
C LYS A 142 14.12 14.45 -4.10
N ASN A 143 14.95 13.81 -3.29
CA ASN A 143 15.85 12.74 -3.72
C ASN A 143 15.28 11.34 -3.51
N ASP A 144 14.06 11.22 -2.95
CA ASP A 144 13.39 9.94 -2.82
C ASP A 144 12.86 9.47 -4.18
N GLU A 145 12.84 8.15 -4.35
CA GLU A 145 12.14 7.51 -5.45
C GLU A 145 10.71 7.19 -5.01
N LEU A 146 9.74 8.03 -5.42
CA LEU A 146 8.34 7.75 -5.15
C LEU A 146 7.87 6.62 -6.06
N TRP A 147 7.54 5.48 -5.48
CA TRP A 147 6.86 4.39 -6.15
C TRP A 147 5.35 4.51 -5.97
N ILE A 148 4.62 4.27 -7.06
CA ILE A 148 3.19 3.94 -7.00
C ILE A 148 3.01 2.46 -7.31
N PHE A 149 2.07 1.82 -6.61
CA PHE A 149 1.69 0.44 -6.88
C PHE A 149 0.21 0.20 -6.59
N PHE A 150 -0.43 -0.60 -7.43
CA PHE A 150 -1.75 -1.17 -7.14
C PHE A 150 -1.88 -2.55 -7.80
N GLU A 151 -2.80 -3.35 -7.28
CA GLU A 151 -3.20 -4.62 -7.87
C GLU A 151 -4.46 -4.41 -8.71
N ALA A 152 -4.43 -4.84 -9.97
CA ALA A 152 -5.61 -4.99 -10.81
C ALA A 152 -6.18 -6.41 -10.63
N GLN A 153 -7.43 -6.48 -10.16
CA GLN A 153 -8.14 -7.71 -9.83
C GLN A 153 -9.13 -8.03 -10.95
N ASN A 154 -8.94 -9.18 -11.58
CA ASN A 154 -9.74 -9.68 -12.69
C ASN A 154 -10.03 -8.63 -13.79
N PRO A 155 -9.01 -7.91 -14.32
CA PRO A 155 -9.22 -6.98 -15.43
C PRO A 155 -9.76 -7.69 -16.67
N GLY A 156 -10.28 -6.93 -17.63
CA GLY A 156 -10.62 -7.46 -18.94
C GLY A 156 -9.35 -7.91 -19.65
N VAL A 157 -9.39 -9.10 -20.25
CA VAL A 157 -8.27 -9.68 -20.98
C VAL A 157 -8.62 -9.86 -22.46
N ASP A 158 -7.67 -9.62 -23.34
CA ASP A 158 -7.84 -9.83 -24.77
C ASP A 158 -7.79 -11.32 -25.15
N GLU A 159 -7.83 -11.61 -26.45
CA GLU A 159 -7.78 -12.98 -26.99
C GLU A 159 -6.52 -13.76 -26.58
N SER A 160 -5.44 -13.07 -26.21
CA SER A 160 -4.20 -13.67 -25.71
C SER A 160 -4.19 -13.92 -24.20
N GLY A 161 -5.24 -13.49 -23.49
CA GLY A 161 -5.32 -13.53 -22.04
C GLY A 161 -4.55 -12.39 -21.36
N ALA A 162 -4.11 -11.38 -22.10
CA ALA A 162 -3.39 -10.22 -21.56
C ALA A 162 -4.34 -9.05 -21.26
N PRO A 163 -4.20 -8.36 -20.11
CA PRO A 163 -5.00 -7.18 -19.83
C PRO A 163 -4.51 -5.95 -20.61
N LYS A 164 -5.44 -5.08 -21.00
CA LYS A 164 -5.12 -3.79 -21.66
C LYS A 164 -5.42 -2.63 -20.73
N LEU A 165 -4.51 -2.40 -19.79
CA LEU A 165 -4.60 -1.30 -18.83
C LEU A 165 -3.74 -0.12 -19.28
N THR A 166 -4.32 1.08 -19.25
CA THR A 166 -3.57 2.34 -19.40
C THR A 166 -3.59 3.09 -18.10
N THR A 167 -2.41 3.54 -17.66
CA THR A 167 -2.24 4.29 -16.40
C THR A 167 -1.83 5.73 -16.71
N ASN A 168 -2.53 6.71 -16.16
CA ASN A 168 -2.17 8.12 -16.23
C ASN A 168 -1.95 8.67 -14.83
N VAL A 169 -0.77 9.24 -14.58
CA VAL A 169 -0.39 9.79 -13.28
C VAL A 169 -0.31 11.30 -13.37
N THR A 170 -1.00 11.97 -12.45
CA THR A 170 -0.96 13.43 -12.31
C THR A 170 -0.73 13.82 -10.86
N LEU A 171 0.02 14.90 -10.66
CA LEU A 171 0.22 15.52 -9.35
C LEU A 171 -0.34 16.94 -9.38
N GLU A 172 -1.27 17.24 -8.48
CA GLU A 172 -1.89 18.55 -8.34
C GLU A 172 -1.41 19.19 -7.03
N GLY A 173 -0.68 20.29 -7.11
CA GLY A 173 -0.16 21.00 -5.95
C GLY A 173 0.39 22.36 -6.32
N ASN A 174 0.43 23.29 -5.36
CA ASN A 174 0.93 24.65 -5.57
C ASN A 174 0.24 25.37 -6.76
N GLY A 175 -1.07 25.14 -6.93
CA GLY A 175 -1.88 25.71 -8.00
C GLY A 175 -1.56 25.20 -9.42
N LYS A 176 -0.79 24.11 -9.56
CA LYS A 176 -0.38 23.55 -10.86
C LYS A 176 -0.65 22.05 -10.92
N THR A 177 -1.06 21.57 -12.08
CA THR A 177 -1.09 20.14 -12.41
C THR A 177 0.20 19.77 -13.15
N LYS A 178 0.88 18.72 -12.68
CA LYS A 178 2.04 18.11 -13.31
C LYS A 178 1.64 16.76 -13.91
N ARG A 179 2.15 16.47 -15.11
CA ARG A 179 1.89 15.23 -15.87
C ARG A 179 3.22 14.72 -16.44
N GLY A 180 3.27 13.44 -16.79
CA GLY A 180 4.46 12.83 -17.40
C GLY A 180 5.65 12.73 -16.45
N LEU A 181 5.38 12.69 -15.14
CA LEU A 181 6.39 12.46 -14.11
C LEU A 181 6.57 10.97 -13.82
N ALA A 182 5.57 10.15 -14.16
CA ALA A 182 5.63 8.71 -14.00
C ALA A 182 6.24 8.03 -15.21
N GLY A 183 6.97 6.94 -14.98
CA GLY A 183 7.36 6.02 -16.05
C GLY A 183 6.18 5.22 -16.60
N ASP A 184 6.44 4.42 -17.64
CA ASP A 184 5.45 3.47 -18.14
C ASP A 184 5.22 2.35 -17.09
N ALA A 185 3.94 2.05 -16.81
CA ALA A 185 3.55 0.96 -15.93
C ALA A 185 2.79 -0.09 -16.73
N GLN A 186 3.37 -1.28 -16.89
CA GLN A 186 2.72 -2.42 -17.55
C GLN A 186 2.21 -3.42 -16.51
N PRO A 187 1.01 -3.98 -16.68
CA PRO A 187 0.50 -5.01 -15.78
C PRO A 187 1.35 -6.29 -15.86
N VAL A 188 1.77 -6.78 -14.70
CA VAL A 188 2.52 -8.03 -14.55
C VAL A 188 1.68 -9.03 -13.77
N ALA A 189 1.45 -10.21 -14.32
CA ALA A 189 0.68 -11.26 -13.65
C ALA A 189 1.33 -11.63 -12.30
N LEU A 190 0.53 -11.61 -11.23
CA LEU A 190 1.01 -11.96 -9.90
C LEU A 190 1.04 -13.48 -9.74
N LYS A 191 2.23 -14.01 -9.42
CA LYS A 191 2.42 -15.44 -9.16
C LYS A 191 1.55 -15.88 -7.98
N GLY A 192 0.87 -17.01 -8.14
CA GLY A 192 0.09 -17.61 -7.06
C GLY A 192 -1.33 -17.04 -6.87
N VAL A 193 -1.73 -16.00 -7.62
CA VAL A 193 -3.09 -15.44 -7.58
C VAL A 193 -3.61 -15.22 -9.01
N PRO A 194 -4.19 -16.25 -9.65
CA PRO A 194 -4.68 -16.14 -11.03
C PRO A 194 -5.70 -15.00 -11.21
N GLY A 195 -5.58 -14.25 -12.31
CA GLY A 195 -6.45 -13.12 -12.60
C GLY A 195 -6.02 -11.80 -11.95
N HIS A 196 -4.96 -11.80 -11.15
CA HIS A 196 -4.43 -10.60 -10.50
C HIS A 196 -3.14 -10.14 -11.16
N PHE A 197 -2.99 -8.81 -11.29
CA PHE A 197 -1.85 -8.18 -11.94
C PHE A 197 -1.33 -7.04 -11.07
N GLY A 198 -0.01 -6.99 -10.85
CA GLY A 198 0.64 -5.83 -10.23
C GLY A 198 0.90 -4.76 -11.28
N VAL A 199 0.59 -3.52 -10.96
CA VAL A 199 0.89 -2.35 -11.77
C VAL A 199 1.64 -1.36 -10.89
N GLY A 200 2.89 -1.06 -11.23
CA GLY A 200 3.68 -0.10 -10.49
C GLY A 200 4.72 0.60 -11.35
N THR A 201 5.07 1.81 -10.95
CA THR A 201 6.10 2.63 -11.61
C THR A 201 6.59 3.70 -10.64
N THR A 202 7.70 4.35 -11.00
CA THR A 202 8.26 5.46 -10.24
C THR A 202 7.72 6.78 -10.75
N VAL A 203 7.67 7.78 -9.86
CA VAL A 203 7.27 9.15 -10.14
C VAL A 203 8.43 10.07 -9.77
N ASP A 204 8.97 10.80 -10.76
CA ASP A 204 10.05 11.77 -10.53
C ASP A 204 9.53 12.98 -9.75
N VAL A 205 9.85 13.04 -8.46
CA VAL A 205 9.51 14.15 -7.56
C VAL A 205 10.62 15.19 -7.42
N SER A 206 11.78 14.98 -8.04
CA SER A 206 12.98 15.82 -7.84
C SER A 206 12.82 17.28 -8.26
N ARG A 207 11.86 17.53 -9.17
CA ARG A 207 11.55 18.87 -9.71
C ARG A 207 10.35 19.51 -9.04
N LEU A 208 9.77 18.87 -8.04
CA LEU A 208 8.66 19.42 -7.27
C LEU A 208 9.22 20.36 -6.20
N THR A 209 8.49 21.45 -5.99
CA THR A 209 8.75 22.32 -4.84
C THR A 209 8.17 21.66 -3.60
N PRO A 210 8.71 21.91 -2.40
CA PRO A 210 8.09 21.39 -1.18
C PRO A 210 6.63 21.85 -1.06
N GLY A 211 5.80 21.01 -0.44
CA GLY A 211 4.38 21.25 -0.24
C GLY A 211 3.53 20.00 -0.41
N GLU A 212 2.23 20.17 -0.23
CA GLU A 212 1.25 19.10 -0.38
C GLU A 212 0.83 18.94 -1.85
N TYR A 213 0.68 17.68 -2.26
CA TYR A 213 0.24 17.30 -3.59
C TYR A 213 -0.86 16.24 -3.51
N LEU A 214 -1.88 16.38 -4.33
CA LEU A 214 -2.82 15.31 -4.64
C LEU A 214 -2.25 14.48 -5.80
N LEU A 215 -1.82 13.27 -5.49
CA LEU A 215 -1.48 12.25 -6.46
C LEU A 215 -2.77 11.61 -6.97
N ARG A 216 -2.96 11.61 -8.29
CA ARG A 216 -4.05 10.92 -8.97
C ARG A 216 -3.50 9.92 -9.96
N VAL A 217 -3.93 8.68 -9.85
CA VAL A 217 -3.66 7.59 -10.78
C VAL A 217 -4.98 7.18 -11.43
N SER A 218 -5.17 7.58 -12.68
CA SER A 218 -6.30 7.15 -13.50
C SER A 218 -5.93 5.86 -14.23
N VAL A 219 -6.75 4.83 -14.07
CA VAL A 219 -6.59 3.52 -14.71
C VAL A 219 -7.75 3.28 -15.66
N GLU A 220 -7.45 3.01 -16.92
CA GLU A 220 -8.43 2.63 -17.94
C GLU A 220 -8.23 1.17 -18.34
N ASP A 221 -9.28 0.38 -18.21
CA ASP A 221 -9.36 -0.99 -18.72
C ASP A 221 -10.14 -0.99 -20.03
N ALA A 222 -9.40 -1.05 -21.14
CA ALA A 222 -9.97 -0.97 -22.48
C ALA A 222 -10.84 -2.19 -22.85
N VAL A 223 -10.59 -3.36 -22.23
CA VAL A 223 -11.34 -4.58 -22.55
C VAL A 223 -12.62 -4.65 -21.72
N ALA A 224 -12.54 -4.34 -20.42
CA ALA A 224 -13.71 -4.31 -19.55
C ALA A 224 -14.56 -3.05 -19.69
N GLN A 225 -14.06 -2.05 -20.42
CA GLN A 225 -14.64 -0.71 -20.53
C GLN A 225 -14.87 -0.06 -19.16
N ALA A 226 -13.88 -0.21 -18.27
CA ALA A 226 -13.93 0.29 -16.90
C ALA A 226 -12.87 1.37 -16.68
N ARG A 227 -13.16 2.30 -15.76
CA ARG A 227 -12.23 3.35 -15.35
C ARG A 227 -12.21 3.45 -13.84
N TYR A 228 -11.00 3.60 -13.29
CA TYR A 228 -10.76 3.79 -11.87
C TYR A 228 -9.91 5.03 -11.65
N ASP A 229 -10.19 5.78 -10.58
CA ASP A 229 -9.36 6.91 -10.15
C ASP A 229 -8.91 6.63 -8.72
N LEU A 230 -7.61 6.44 -8.54
CA LEU A 230 -6.97 6.29 -7.25
C LEU A 230 -6.37 7.64 -6.85
N LEU A 231 -6.61 8.05 -5.62
CA LEU A 231 -6.18 9.33 -5.09
C LEU A 231 -5.38 9.10 -3.81
N GLU A 232 -4.26 9.80 -3.69
CA GLU A 232 -3.50 9.85 -2.44
C GLU A 232 -2.96 11.27 -2.22
N LYS A 233 -2.92 11.70 -0.95
CA LYS A 233 -2.31 12.98 -0.59
C LYS A 233 -0.89 12.72 -0.11
N ILE A 234 0.09 13.37 -0.72
CA ILE A 234 1.49 13.24 -0.36
C ILE A 234 2.08 14.61 -0.02
N ALA A 235 3.13 14.62 0.79
CA ALA A 235 3.94 15.80 1.07
C ALA A 235 5.32 15.64 0.42
N ILE A 236 5.77 16.69 -0.29
CA ILE A 236 7.16 16.81 -0.72
C ILE A 236 7.89 17.72 0.27
N VAL A 237 9.01 17.25 0.79
CA VAL A 237 9.92 17.99 1.67
C VAL A 237 11.28 18.20 0.97
N GLU A 238 12.16 18.99 1.57
CA GLU A 238 13.50 19.28 1.00
C GLU A 238 14.35 18.03 0.81
#